data_AF-A0A1F5VQD1-F1
#
_entry.id   AF-A0A1F5VQD1-F1
#
_cell.length_a   1.000
_cell.length_b   1.000
_cell.length_c   1.000
_cell.angle_alpha   90.00
_cell.angle_beta   90.00
_cell.angle_gamma   90.00
#
_symmetry.space_group_name_H-M   'P 1'
#
loop_
_entity.id
_entity.type
_entity.pdbx_description
1 polymer ?
#
loop_
_entity_poly.entity_id
_entity_poly.type
_entity_poly.pdbx_seq_one_letter_code
_entity_poly.pdbx_strand_id
1 'polypeptide(L)'
;MITEIYWSVVIFFGALLLGYLVLPKIVKAGIFHIFIQHTTEFESDWRDRILKPFTDRMNFVTPNVVTLIGFFLVFLLVYFFSKDASTPLIFWTAILAGFTDMLDGSLARNSKRVTKLGAALDVTRDIFLAFVLSYFLLQKGILTASLFAWFFTGYFFLFIIRMFEFRASGGGFFSAKEDFKFVLDRVRLFLYILGILALILLPVYPSIGTLGEAAIIISIILSWASVLFHSAHLKILKQEKLSSI
;
A
#
# COMPACT_ATOMS: atom_id res chain seq x y z
N MET A 1 -10.70 -3.74 21.68
CA MET A 1 -10.01 -2.71 20.86
C MET A 1 -8.70 -2.25 21.49
N ILE A 2 -8.67 -1.73 22.73
CA ILE A 2 -7.41 -1.27 23.37
C ILE A 2 -6.36 -2.40 23.45
N THR A 3 -6.77 -3.59 23.87
CA THR A 3 -5.90 -4.78 23.95
C THR A 3 -5.33 -5.19 22.58
N GLU A 4 -6.13 -5.10 21.51
CA GLU A 4 -5.71 -5.43 20.15
C GLU A 4 -4.68 -4.43 19.63
N ILE A 5 -4.91 -3.15 19.87
CA ILE A 5 -3.96 -2.09 19.51
C ILE A 5 -2.64 -2.34 20.25
N TYR A 6 -2.69 -2.60 21.55
CA TYR A 6 -1.51 -2.91 22.36
C TYR A 6 -0.70 -4.09 21.77
N TRP A 7 -1.34 -5.23 21.51
CA TRP A 7 -0.65 -6.40 20.96
C TRP A 7 -0.12 -6.16 19.55
N SER A 8 -0.89 -5.48 18.70
CA SER A 8 -0.42 -5.13 17.36
C SER A 8 0.85 -4.27 17.43
N VAL A 9 0.88 -3.26 18.30
CA VAL A 9 2.05 -2.39 18.50
C VAL A 9 3.24 -3.20 18.99
N VAL A 10 3.06 -4.08 19.98
CA VAL A 10 4.13 -4.94 20.51
C VAL A 10 4.71 -5.84 19.41
N ILE A 11 3.87 -6.48 18.61
CA ILE A 11 4.31 -7.41 17.56
C ILE A 11 5.01 -6.68 16.41
N PHE A 12 4.49 -5.54 15.96
CA PHE A 12 5.13 -4.73 14.93
C PHE A 12 6.42 -4.07 15.41
N PHE A 13 6.48 -3.66 16.68
CA PHE A 13 7.72 -3.18 17.29
C PHE A 13 8.77 -4.29 17.40
N GLY A 14 8.36 -5.52 17.71
CA GLY A 14 9.22 -6.70 17.63
C GLY A 14 9.80 -6.91 16.22
N ALA A 15 8.97 -6.77 15.17
CA ALA A 15 9.42 -6.84 13.78
C ALA A 15 10.49 -5.79 13.46
N LEU A 16 10.27 -4.55 13.91
CA LEU A 16 11.19 -3.43 13.75
C LEU A 16 12.53 -3.72 14.43
N LEU A 17 12.52 -4.20 15.68
CA LEU A 17 13.75 -4.52 16.41
C LEU A 17 14.52 -5.68 15.76
N LEU A 18 13.82 -6.75 15.39
CA LEU A 18 14.42 -7.90 14.72
C LEU A 18 15.03 -7.51 13.37
N GLY A 19 14.28 -6.77 12.56
CA GLY A 19 14.76 -6.27 11.28
C GLY A 19 15.94 -5.32 11.45
N TYR A 20 15.92 -4.39 12.39
CA TYR A 20 17.02 -3.42 12.57
C TYR A 20 18.30 -4.04 13.17
N LEU A 21 18.18 -5.01 14.08
CA LEU A 21 19.33 -5.53 14.86
C LEU A 21 19.87 -6.87 14.37
N VAL A 22 19.00 -7.73 13.82
CA VAL A 22 19.34 -9.13 13.51
C VAL A 22 19.58 -9.30 12.01
N LEU A 23 18.64 -8.89 11.17
CA LEU A 23 18.69 -9.19 9.73
C LEU A 23 19.96 -8.67 9.02
N PRO A 24 20.47 -7.45 9.28
CA PRO A 24 21.68 -6.93 8.66
C PRO A 24 22.95 -7.70 9.03
N LYS A 25 22.92 -8.48 10.13
CA LYS A 25 24.03 -9.35 10.53
C LYS A 25 24.03 -10.68 9.77
N ILE A 26 22.86 -11.10 9.28
CA ILE A 26 22.66 -12.38 8.60
C ILE A 26 22.83 -12.20 7.09
N VAL A 27 22.24 -11.13 6.53
CA VAL A 27 22.20 -10.88 5.09
C VAL A 27 23.18 -9.78 4.72
N LYS A 28 24.08 -10.07 3.78
CA LYS A 28 25.02 -9.05 3.25
C LYS A 28 24.26 -7.92 2.54
N ALA A 29 24.69 -6.68 2.76
CA ALA A 29 24.08 -5.49 2.17
C ALA A 29 23.89 -5.58 0.65
N GLY A 30 24.91 -6.08 -0.09
CA GLY A 30 24.83 -6.23 -1.54
C GLY A 30 23.72 -7.19 -2.00
N ILE A 31 23.51 -8.31 -1.29
CA ILE A 31 22.43 -9.27 -1.60
C ILE A 31 21.07 -8.62 -1.32
N PHE A 32 20.99 -7.85 -0.23
CA PHE A 32 19.78 -7.17 0.18
C PHE A 32 19.33 -6.12 -0.83
N HIS A 33 20.25 -5.29 -1.33
CA HIS A 33 19.98 -4.30 -2.39
C HIS A 33 19.52 -4.95 -3.69
N ILE A 34 20.23 -5.99 -4.15
CA ILE A 34 19.87 -6.74 -5.37
C ILE A 34 18.46 -7.32 -5.24
N PHE A 35 18.14 -7.91 -4.09
CA PHE A 35 16.83 -8.51 -3.86
C PHE A 35 15.69 -7.48 -3.93
N ILE A 36 15.83 -6.34 -3.25
CA ILE A 36 14.82 -5.27 -3.28
C ILE A 36 14.68 -4.70 -4.68
N GLN A 37 15.79 -4.39 -5.35
CA GLN A 37 15.76 -3.79 -6.68
C GLN A 37 15.13 -4.74 -7.70
N HIS A 38 15.59 -5.99 -7.75
CA HIS A 38 15.13 -6.95 -8.76
C HIS A 38 13.65 -7.27 -8.62
N THR A 39 13.17 -7.47 -7.39
CA THR A 39 11.73 -7.72 -7.16
C THR A 39 10.91 -6.51 -7.60
N THR A 40 11.36 -5.30 -7.28
CA THR A 40 10.65 -4.05 -7.59
C THR A 40 10.57 -3.79 -9.09
N GLU A 41 11.68 -3.97 -9.81
CA GLU A 41 11.75 -3.80 -11.27
C GLU A 41 10.87 -4.83 -11.98
N PHE A 42 10.97 -6.10 -11.61
CA PHE A 42 10.16 -7.16 -12.20
C PHE A 42 8.66 -6.87 -12.05
N GLU A 43 8.21 -6.46 -10.86
CA GLU A 43 6.82 -6.09 -10.61
C GLU A 43 6.36 -4.92 -11.49
N SER A 44 7.20 -3.88 -11.58
CA SER A 44 6.89 -2.69 -12.36
C SER A 44 6.70 -3.03 -13.84
N ASP A 45 7.60 -3.85 -14.38
CA ASP A 45 7.67 -4.19 -15.79
C ASP A 45 6.47 -5.00 -16.27
N TRP A 46 6.04 -6.03 -15.53
CA TRP A 46 4.89 -6.83 -15.96
C TRP A 46 3.59 -6.01 -15.89
N ARG A 47 3.42 -5.20 -14.83
CA ARG A 47 2.25 -4.32 -14.68
C ARG A 47 2.17 -3.32 -15.84
N ASP A 48 3.28 -2.64 -16.12
CA ASP A 48 3.29 -1.63 -17.18
C ASP A 48 3.11 -2.26 -18.55
N ARG A 49 3.60 -3.49 -18.77
CA ARG A 49 3.34 -4.25 -20.00
C ARG A 49 1.86 -4.58 -20.19
N ILE A 50 1.15 -4.95 -19.13
CA ILE A 50 -0.29 -5.23 -19.17
C ILE A 50 -1.12 -3.96 -19.40
N LEU A 51 -0.72 -2.84 -18.78
CA LEU A 51 -1.44 -1.58 -18.88
C LEU A 51 -1.06 -0.75 -20.11
N LYS A 52 0.02 -1.10 -20.81
CA LYS A 52 0.51 -0.41 -22.01
C LYS A 52 -0.56 -0.19 -23.09
N PRO A 53 -1.39 -1.19 -23.47
CA PRO A 53 -2.44 -0.99 -24.48
C PRO A 53 -3.47 0.08 -24.10
N PHE A 54 -3.75 0.24 -22.80
CA PHE A 54 -4.69 1.24 -22.29
C PHE A 54 -4.02 2.62 -22.18
N THR A 55 -2.83 2.66 -21.60
CA THR A 55 -2.08 3.91 -21.41
C THR A 55 -1.67 4.55 -22.75
N ASP A 56 -1.28 3.75 -23.75
CA ASP A 56 -0.96 4.24 -25.09
C ASP A 56 -2.15 4.95 -25.76
N ARG A 57 -3.37 4.43 -25.55
CA ARG A 57 -4.61 5.04 -26.04
C ARG A 57 -5.02 6.29 -25.26
N MET A 58 -4.53 6.44 -24.02
CA MET A 58 -4.86 7.55 -23.12
C MET A 58 -3.76 8.61 -22.99
N ASN A 59 -2.75 8.60 -23.88
CA ASN A 59 -1.62 9.55 -23.84
C ASN A 59 -2.02 11.04 -23.92
N PHE A 60 -3.24 11.34 -24.38
CA PHE A 60 -3.82 12.69 -24.38
C PHE A 60 -4.30 13.16 -23.01
N VAL A 61 -4.53 12.24 -22.07
CA VAL A 61 -4.95 12.54 -20.70
C VAL A 61 -3.70 12.70 -19.82
N THR A 62 -3.68 13.73 -18.96
CA THR A 62 -2.59 13.88 -18.00
C THR A 62 -2.78 12.93 -16.81
N PRO A 63 -1.71 12.33 -16.25
CA PRO A 63 -1.82 11.47 -15.06
C PRO A 63 -2.59 12.12 -13.90
N ASN A 64 -2.37 13.42 -13.66
CA ASN A 64 -3.07 14.17 -12.60
C ASN A 64 -4.60 14.17 -12.75
N VAL A 65 -5.12 14.18 -13.99
CA VAL A 65 -6.58 14.11 -14.22
C VAL A 65 -7.11 12.74 -13.82
N VAL A 66 -6.37 11.66 -14.13
CA VAL A 66 -6.73 10.31 -13.70
C VAL A 66 -6.72 10.20 -12.17
N THR A 67 -5.71 10.78 -11.52
CA THR A 67 -5.65 10.87 -10.06
C THR A 67 -6.84 11.64 -9.45
N LEU A 68 -7.23 12.77 -10.05
CA LEU A 68 -8.40 13.55 -9.62
C LEU A 68 -9.71 12.78 -9.78
N ILE A 69 -9.86 12.04 -10.89
CA ILE A 69 -11.01 11.13 -11.08
C ILE A 69 -11.03 10.07 -9.98
N GLY A 70 -9.85 9.50 -9.64
CA GLY A 70 -9.72 8.57 -8.52
C GLY A 70 -10.21 9.17 -7.20
N PHE A 71 -9.75 10.38 -6.84
CA PHE A 71 -10.25 11.07 -5.64
C PHE A 71 -11.76 11.31 -5.69
N PHE A 72 -12.29 11.76 -6.82
CA PHE A 72 -13.72 11.95 -7.01
C PHE A 72 -14.51 10.65 -6.75
N LEU A 73 -14.02 9.50 -7.24
CA LEU A 73 -14.64 8.20 -6.98
C LEU A 73 -14.60 7.82 -5.49
N VAL A 74 -13.52 8.15 -4.77
CA VAL A 74 -13.48 7.94 -3.31
C VAL A 74 -14.49 8.83 -2.57
N PHE A 75 -14.65 10.09 -2.96
CA PHE A 75 -15.71 10.96 -2.41
C PHE A 75 -17.11 10.45 -2.77
N LEU A 76 -17.28 9.90 -3.97
CA LEU A 76 -18.54 9.29 -4.39
C LEU A 76 -18.88 8.05 -3.55
N LEU A 77 -17.89 7.24 -3.16
CA LEU A 77 -18.07 6.15 -2.21
C LEU A 77 -18.60 6.65 -0.86
N VAL A 78 -18.00 7.72 -0.31
CA VAL A 78 -18.48 8.35 0.94
C VAL A 78 -19.94 8.78 0.80
N TYR A 79 -20.30 9.40 -0.33
CA TYR A 79 -21.68 9.78 -0.62
C TYR A 79 -22.61 8.55 -0.69
N PHE A 80 -22.23 7.50 -1.41
CA PHE A 80 -23.02 6.26 -1.51
C PHE A 80 -23.20 5.57 -0.16
N PHE A 81 -22.18 5.60 0.70
CA PHE A 81 -22.30 5.12 2.07
C PHE A 81 -23.29 5.95 2.90
N SER A 82 -23.29 7.27 2.74
CA SER A 82 -24.24 8.15 3.45
C SER A 82 -25.71 7.97 3.02
N LYS A 83 -25.94 7.36 1.85
CA LYS A 83 -27.27 7.10 1.29
C LYS A 83 -27.68 5.64 1.37
N ASP A 84 -26.93 4.80 2.07
CA ASP A 84 -27.14 3.35 2.13
C ASP A 84 -27.36 2.74 0.74
N ALA A 85 -26.52 3.14 -0.22
CA ALA A 85 -26.61 2.66 -1.59
C ALA A 85 -26.43 1.13 -1.69
N SER A 86 -26.88 0.55 -2.80
CA SER A 86 -26.83 -0.89 -3.01
C SER A 86 -25.40 -1.42 -3.06
N THR A 87 -25.19 -2.64 -2.55
CA THR A 87 -23.89 -3.33 -2.54
C THR A 87 -23.20 -3.35 -3.91
N PRO A 88 -23.89 -3.65 -5.05
CA PRO A 88 -23.24 -3.65 -6.35
C PRO A 88 -22.70 -2.27 -6.75
N LEU A 89 -23.42 -1.19 -6.43
CA LEU A 89 -22.98 0.17 -6.76
C LEU A 89 -21.70 0.54 -6.01
N ILE A 90 -21.66 0.24 -4.71
CA ILE A 90 -20.47 0.41 -3.87
C ILE A 90 -19.30 -0.40 -4.41
N PHE A 91 -19.52 -1.69 -4.67
CA PHE A 91 -18.49 -2.61 -5.12
C PHE A 91 -17.84 -2.17 -6.45
N TRP A 92 -18.66 -1.86 -7.46
CA TRP A 92 -18.15 -1.41 -8.75
C TRP A 92 -17.46 -0.05 -8.68
N THR A 93 -17.97 0.87 -7.85
CA THR A 93 -17.31 2.17 -7.64
C THR A 93 -15.94 2.00 -6.96
N ALA A 94 -15.83 1.08 -6.00
CA ALA A 94 -14.57 0.77 -5.34
C ALA A 94 -13.54 0.13 -6.30
N ILE A 95 -13.99 -0.79 -7.16
CA ILE A 95 -13.14 -1.35 -8.24
C ILE A 95 -12.65 -0.25 -9.17
N LEU A 96 -13.54 0.64 -9.62
CA LEU A 96 -13.17 1.73 -10.51
C LEU A 96 -12.16 2.66 -9.83
N ALA A 97 -12.36 3.01 -8.55
CA ALA A 97 -11.43 3.85 -7.80
C ALA A 97 -10.03 3.21 -7.74
N GLY A 98 -9.93 1.93 -7.35
CA GLY A 98 -8.65 1.21 -7.34
C GLY A 98 -8.02 1.03 -8.72
N PHE A 99 -8.83 0.90 -9.77
CA PHE A 99 -8.30 0.79 -11.13
C PHE A 99 -7.69 2.11 -11.64
N THR A 100 -8.25 3.27 -11.26
CA THR A 100 -7.65 4.57 -11.61
C THR A 100 -6.26 4.76 -11.01
N ASP A 101 -5.96 4.10 -9.89
CA ASP A 101 -4.65 4.11 -9.23
C ASP A 101 -3.59 3.33 -10.00
N MET A 102 -3.95 2.14 -10.47
CA MET A 102 -3.03 1.38 -11.32
C MET A 102 -2.76 2.12 -12.65
N LEU A 103 -3.78 2.79 -13.19
CA LEU A 103 -3.69 3.51 -14.45
C LEU A 103 -2.86 4.79 -14.38
N ASP A 104 -3.03 5.65 -13.37
CA ASP A 104 -2.32 6.93 -13.33
C ASP A 104 -0.81 6.76 -13.11
N GLY A 105 -0.41 5.80 -12.27
CA GLY A 105 0.98 5.43 -12.07
C GLY A 105 1.62 4.89 -13.35
N SER A 106 0.94 4.00 -14.07
CA SER A 106 1.45 3.44 -15.34
C SER A 106 1.50 4.48 -16.44
N LEU A 107 0.47 5.32 -16.55
CA LEU A 107 0.44 6.43 -17.51
C LEU A 107 1.58 7.43 -17.24
N ALA A 108 1.86 7.76 -15.98
CA ALA A 108 2.98 8.65 -15.62
C ALA A 108 4.35 8.08 -16.02
N ARG A 109 4.57 6.77 -15.80
CA ARG A 109 5.83 6.11 -16.20
C ARG A 109 5.97 6.00 -17.71
N ASN A 110 4.92 5.53 -18.40
CA ASN A 110 4.94 5.35 -19.86
C ASN A 110 5.07 6.69 -20.61
N SER A 111 4.45 7.75 -20.09
CA SER A 111 4.56 9.10 -20.67
C SER A 111 5.76 9.91 -20.15
N LYS A 112 6.59 9.35 -19.26
CA LYS A 112 7.71 10.04 -18.57
C LYS A 112 7.30 11.33 -17.84
N ARG A 113 6.06 11.39 -17.33
CA ARG A 113 5.46 12.53 -16.61
C ARG A 113 5.35 12.26 -15.10
N VAL A 114 6.33 11.57 -14.51
CA VAL A 114 6.35 11.30 -13.06
C VAL A 114 6.67 12.60 -12.32
N THR A 115 5.81 12.99 -11.38
CA THR A 115 5.98 14.19 -10.55
C THR A 115 5.94 13.87 -9.07
N LYS A 116 6.62 14.68 -8.24
CA LYS A 116 6.58 14.52 -6.76
C LYS A 116 5.17 14.73 -6.20
N LEU A 117 4.44 15.70 -6.76
CA LEU A 117 3.05 15.96 -6.38
C LEU A 117 2.16 14.75 -6.70
N GLY A 118 2.30 14.17 -7.90
CA GLY A 118 1.58 12.96 -8.28
C GLY A 118 1.87 11.79 -7.34
N ALA A 119 3.14 11.57 -6.97
CA ALA A 119 3.52 10.52 -6.02
C ALA A 119 2.95 10.74 -4.61
N ALA A 120 2.85 11.99 -4.14
CA ALA A 120 2.22 12.30 -2.86
C ALA A 120 0.69 12.11 -2.90
N LEU A 121 0.05 12.50 -4.01
CA LEU A 121 -1.39 12.32 -4.23
C LEU A 121 -1.77 10.84 -4.32
N ASP A 122 -0.95 10.02 -4.97
CA ASP A 122 -1.06 8.55 -5.07
C ASP A 122 -1.16 7.91 -3.67
N VAL A 123 -0.16 8.15 -2.82
CA VAL A 123 -0.12 7.65 -1.43
C VAL A 123 -1.31 8.16 -0.62
N THR A 124 -1.70 9.43 -0.80
CA THR A 124 -2.83 10.01 -0.07
C THR A 124 -4.14 9.35 -0.47
N ARG A 125 -4.34 9.11 -1.77
CA ARG A 125 -5.53 8.43 -2.30
C ARG A 125 -5.63 7.01 -1.77
N ASP A 126 -4.53 6.26 -1.80
CA ASP A 126 -4.48 4.88 -1.30
C ASP A 126 -4.93 4.75 0.15
N ILE A 127 -4.37 5.61 1.01
CA ILE A 127 -4.76 5.69 2.44
C ILE A 127 -6.25 6.01 2.55
N PHE A 128 -6.70 7.00 1.78
CA PHE A 128 -8.08 7.47 1.86
C PHE A 128 -9.08 6.40 1.41
N LEU A 129 -8.81 5.71 0.29
CA LEU A 129 -9.64 4.60 -0.20
C LEU A 129 -9.68 3.47 0.82
N ALA A 130 -8.52 3.01 1.30
CA ALA A 130 -8.44 1.94 2.30
C ALA A 130 -9.21 2.30 3.58
N PHE A 131 -9.05 3.54 4.07
CA PHE A 131 -9.72 3.99 5.28
C PHE A 131 -11.24 4.11 5.10
N VAL A 132 -11.71 4.72 4.00
CA VAL A 132 -13.13 4.93 3.71
C VAL A 132 -13.87 3.59 3.60
N LEU A 133 -13.32 2.63 2.85
CA LEU A 133 -13.94 1.31 2.70
C LEU A 133 -13.96 0.53 4.02
N SER A 134 -12.85 0.55 4.77
CA SER A 134 -12.76 -0.16 6.03
C SER A 134 -13.66 0.45 7.11
N TYR A 135 -13.76 1.77 7.17
CA TYR A 135 -14.69 2.46 8.06
C TYR A 135 -16.14 2.08 7.77
N PHE A 136 -16.53 2.01 6.50
CA PHE A 136 -17.86 1.54 6.12
C PHE A 136 -18.15 0.11 6.60
N LEU A 137 -17.22 -0.81 6.38
CA LEU A 137 -17.40 -2.20 6.82
C LEU A 137 -17.40 -2.36 8.34
N LEU A 138 -16.66 -1.52 9.08
CA LEU A 138 -16.72 -1.44 10.54
C LEU A 138 -18.11 -1.01 11.02
N GLN A 139 -18.68 0.02 10.39
CA GLN A 139 -20.03 0.51 10.74
C GLN A 139 -21.12 -0.53 10.46
N LYS A 140 -20.95 -1.34 9.41
CA LYS A 140 -21.85 -2.46 9.11
C LYS A 140 -21.59 -3.71 9.98
N GLY A 141 -20.57 -3.70 10.84
CA GLY A 141 -20.19 -4.84 11.67
C GLY A 141 -19.62 -6.03 10.89
N ILE A 142 -19.25 -5.83 9.62
CA ILE A 142 -18.71 -6.88 8.74
C ILE A 142 -17.21 -7.03 8.95
N LEU A 143 -16.48 -5.90 9.04
CA LEU A 143 -15.06 -5.91 9.37
C LEU A 143 -14.91 -5.86 10.89
N THR A 144 -14.06 -6.72 11.47
CA THR A 144 -13.78 -6.67 12.90
C THR A 144 -12.83 -5.52 13.23
N ALA A 145 -13.06 -4.86 14.38
CA ALA A 145 -12.19 -3.81 14.87
C ALA A 145 -10.74 -4.28 15.09
N SER A 146 -10.55 -5.58 15.38
CA SER A 146 -9.23 -6.19 15.49
C SER A 146 -8.49 -6.14 14.15
N LEU A 147 -9.06 -6.70 13.07
CA LEU A 147 -8.40 -6.70 11.75
C LEU A 147 -8.07 -5.29 11.25
N PHE A 148 -8.98 -4.34 11.48
CA PHE A 148 -8.72 -2.93 11.20
C PHE A 148 -7.52 -2.39 11.98
N ALA A 149 -7.48 -2.57 13.30
CA ALA A 149 -6.40 -2.09 14.15
C ALA A 149 -5.05 -2.69 13.73
N TRP A 150 -4.99 -4.01 13.52
CA TRP A 150 -3.78 -4.71 13.11
C TRP A 150 -3.22 -4.21 11.77
N PHE A 151 -4.08 -4.00 10.77
CA PHE A 151 -3.66 -3.47 9.47
C PHE A 151 -3.14 -2.04 9.57
N PHE A 152 -3.88 -1.14 10.23
CA PHE A 152 -3.49 0.27 10.33
C PHE A 152 -2.29 0.50 11.24
N THR A 153 -2.08 -0.32 12.29
CA THR A 153 -0.83 -0.32 13.05
C THR A 153 0.35 -0.67 12.15
N GLY A 154 0.25 -1.74 11.35
CA GLY A 154 1.31 -2.10 10.40
C GLY A 154 1.60 -1.01 9.37
N TYR A 155 0.54 -0.38 8.84
CA TYR A 155 0.66 0.76 7.95
C TYR A 155 1.41 1.93 8.60
N PHE A 156 1.07 2.27 9.86
CA PHE A 156 1.70 3.34 10.61
C PHE A 156 3.19 3.09 10.87
N PHE A 157 3.57 1.88 11.25
CA PHE A 157 4.98 1.50 11.43
C PHE A 157 5.77 1.65 10.12
N LEU A 158 5.20 1.22 8.99
CA LEU A 158 5.85 1.36 7.69
C LEU A 158 6.00 2.81 7.27
N PHE A 159 4.98 3.64 7.51
CA PHE A 159 5.07 5.07 7.27
C PHE A 159 6.24 5.71 8.03
N ILE A 160 6.39 5.39 9.32
CA ILE A 160 7.49 5.90 10.16
C ILE A 160 8.85 5.42 9.63
N ILE A 161 9.01 4.12 9.38
CA ILE A 161 10.32 3.58 8.96
C ILE A 161 10.72 4.15 7.61
N ARG A 162 9.80 4.21 6.64
CA ARG A 162 10.06 4.80 5.33
C ARG A 162 10.45 6.27 5.43
N MET A 163 9.80 7.02 6.32
CA MET A 163 10.20 8.41 6.61
C MET A 163 11.64 8.51 7.13
N PHE A 164 12.10 7.56 7.95
CA PHE A 164 13.50 7.49 8.36
C PHE A 164 14.45 7.04 7.26
N GLU A 165 14.05 6.10 6.40
CA GLU A 165 14.83 5.66 5.24
C GLU A 165 15.09 6.82 4.28
N PHE A 166 14.05 7.55 3.89
CA PHE A 166 14.20 8.74 3.03
C PHE A 166 15.18 9.76 3.61
N ARG A 167 15.10 10.02 4.91
CA ARG A 167 16.05 10.91 5.61
C ARG A 167 17.47 10.37 5.63
N ALA A 168 17.64 9.05 5.76
CA ALA A 168 18.94 8.41 5.79
C ALA A 168 19.63 8.47 4.41
N SER A 169 18.87 8.18 3.34
CA SER A 169 19.33 8.20 1.95
C SER A 169 19.73 9.58 1.44
N GLY A 170 19.36 10.66 2.14
CA GLY A 170 19.67 12.04 1.73
C GLY A 170 18.70 12.60 0.68
N GLY A 171 17.73 11.80 0.23
CA GLY A 171 16.63 12.24 -0.60
C GLY A 171 15.65 13.17 0.12
N GLY A 172 15.04 14.08 -0.64
CA GLY A 172 13.84 14.80 -0.20
C GLY A 172 12.64 13.85 -0.08
N PHE A 173 11.66 14.21 0.75
CA PHE A 173 10.39 13.48 0.87
C PHE A 173 9.76 13.28 -0.52
N PHE A 174 9.37 12.04 -0.86
CA PHE A 174 8.87 11.64 -2.20
C PHE A 174 9.85 11.85 -3.37
N SER A 175 11.16 11.70 -3.15
CA SER A 175 12.15 11.70 -4.24
C SER A 175 11.95 10.49 -5.15
N ALA A 176 11.47 10.70 -6.37
CA ALA A 176 11.23 9.65 -7.38
C ALA A 176 12.48 8.84 -7.77
N LYS A 177 13.69 9.33 -7.45
CA LYS A 177 14.96 8.61 -7.70
C LYS A 177 15.30 7.58 -6.61
N GLU A 178 14.69 7.68 -5.42
CA GLU A 178 15.04 6.90 -4.23
C GLU A 178 13.81 6.26 -3.58
N ASP A 179 12.67 6.17 -4.29
CA ASP A 179 11.50 5.49 -3.75
C ASP A 179 11.74 3.98 -3.80
N PHE A 180 12.31 3.45 -2.71
CA PHE A 180 12.47 2.03 -2.45
C PHE A 180 11.10 1.39 -2.22
N LYS A 181 10.24 1.40 -3.25
CA LYS A 181 8.92 0.76 -3.18
C LYS A 181 9.12 -0.75 -3.22
N PHE A 182 9.35 -1.36 -2.08
CA PHE A 182 9.44 -2.81 -1.95
C PHE A 182 8.15 -3.49 -2.46
N VAL A 183 8.26 -4.63 -3.15
CA VAL A 183 7.08 -5.31 -3.74
C VAL A 183 6.06 -5.69 -2.69
N LEU A 184 6.51 -6.12 -1.50
CA LEU A 184 5.60 -6.50 -0.42
C LEU A 184 4.69 -5.35 0.02
N ASP A 185 5.15 -4.09 -0.11
CA ASP A 185 4.33 -2.91 0.19
C ASP A 185 3.12 -2.77 -0.74
N ARG A 186 3.25 -3.18 -2.01
CA ARG A 186 2.15 -3.15 -2.97
C ARG A 186 1.26 -4.37 -2.81
N VAL A 187 1.86 -5.55 -2.70
CA VAL A 187 1.12 -6.82 -2.56
C VAL A 187 0.26 -6.81 -1.28
N ARG A 188 0.77 -6.29 -0.16
CA ARG A 188 -0.03 -6.19 1.08
C ARG A 188 -1.26 -5.29 0.89
N LEU A 189 -1.09 -4.11 0.28
CA LEU A 189 -2.22 -3.19 0.06
C LEU A 189 -3.23 -3.79 -0.92
N PHE A 190 -2.75 -4.41 -2.01
CA PHE A 190 -3.59 -5.10 -2.97
C PHE A 190 -4.43 -6.21 -2.32
N LEU A 191 -3.81 -7.08 -1.51
CA LEU A 191 -4.53 -8.13 -0.79
C LEU A 191 -5.52 -7.57 0.23
N TYR A 192 -5.19 -6.47 0.89
CA TYR A 192 -6.11 -5.80 1.80
C TYR A 192 -7.35 -5.28 1.06
N ILE A 193 -7.15 -4.54 -0.04
CA ILE A 193 -8.26 -4.02 -0.86
C ILE A 193 -9.09 -5.16 -1.45
N LEU A 194 -8.47 -6.25 -1.93
CA LEU A 194 -9.19 -7.43 -2.38
C LEU A 194 -10.03 -8.06 -1.26
N GLY A 195 -9.47 -8.17 -0.05
CA GLY A 195 -10.19 -8.69 1.10
C GLY A 195 -11.39 -7.83 1.48
N ILE A 196 -11.22 -6.50 1.46
CA ILE A 196 -12.29 -5.54 1.69
C ILE A 196 -13.38 -5.64 0.60
N LEU A 197 -13.00 -5.76 -0.67
CA LEU A 197 -13.95 -5.96 -1.77
C LEU A 197 -14.74 -7.27 -1.63
N ALA A 198 -14.09 -8.35 -1.20
CA ALA A 198 -14.76 -9.61 -0.89
C ALA A 198 -15.75 -9.44 0.28
N LEU A 199 -15.36 -8.75 1.36
CA LEU A 199 -16.26 -8.48 2.49
C LEU A 199 -17.46 -7.60 2.11
N ILE A 200 -17.30 -6.64 1.19
CA ILE A 200 -18.42 -5.87 0.65
C ILE A 200 -19.46 -6.79 -0.01
N LEU A 201 -19.02 -7.86 -0.68
CA LEU A 201 -19.91 -8.83 -1.34
C LEU A 201 -20.57 -9.83 -0.39
N LEU A 202 -20.24 -9.83 0.91
CA LEU A 202 -20.78 -10.77 1.88
C LEU A 202 -22.32 -10.89 1.87
N PRO A 203 -23.11 -9.80 1.75
CA PRO A 203 -24.58 -9.90 1.70
C PRO A 203 -25.11 -10.64 0.47
N VAL A 204 -24.31 -10.74 -0.60
CA VAL A 204 -24.69 -11.39 -1.87
C VAL A 204 -24.12 -12.81 -1.93
N TYR A 205 -22.87 -12.99 -1.50
CA TYR A 205 -22.13 -14.25 -1.56
C TYR A 205 -21.49 -14.56 -0.20
N PRO A 206 -22.23 -15.16 0.76
CA PRO A 206 -21.73 -15.37 2.12
C PRO A 206 -20.44 -16.20 2.20
N SER A 207 -20.24 -17.14 1.27
CA SER A 207 -19.04 -17.99 1.20
C SER A 207 -17.74 -17.23 0.91
N ILE A 208 -17.82 -16.00 0.37
CA ILE A 208 -16.63 -15.20 0.06
C ILE A 208 -16.03 -14.53 1.31
N GLY A 209 -16.78 -14.46 2.40
CA GLY A 209 -16.36 -13.78 3.63
C GLY A 209 -15.05 -14.32 4.19
N THR A 210 -14.94 -15.65 4.30
CA THR A 210 -13.71 -16.31 4.80
C THR A 210 -12.51 -16.03 3.91
N LEU A 211 -12.70 -15.97 2.59
CA LEU A 211 -11.63 -15.60 1.65
C LEU A 211 -11.21 -14.14 1.84
N GLY A 212 -12.18 -13.25 2.08
CA GLY A 212 -11.92 -11.83 2.35
C GLY A 212 -11.11 -11.61 3.63
N GLU A 213 -11.51 -12.26 4.73
CA GLU A 213 -10.77 -12.20 6.00
C GLU A 213 -9.36 -12.81 5.87
N ALA A 214 -9.24 -13.96 5.21
CA ALA A 214 -7.94 -14.58 4.96
C ALA A 214 -7.01 -13.66 4.16
N ALA A 215 -7.51 -12.98 3.14
CA ALA A 215 -6.73 -11.99 2.38
C ALA A 215 -6.25 -10.83 3.26
N ILE A 216 -7.11 -10.32 4.17
CA ILE A 216 -6.72 -9.26 5.12
C ILE A 216 -5.67 -9.79 6.11
N ILE A 217 -5.81 -10.99 6.64
CA ILE A 217 -4.83 -11.58 7.56
C ILE A 217 -3.46 -11.74 6.86
N ILE A 218 -3.45 -12.24 5.62
CA ILE A 218 -2.23 -12.34 4.82
C ILE A 218 -1.62 -10.95 4.60
N SER A 219 -2.43 -9.92 4.31
CA SER A 219 -1.94 -8.55 4.17
C SER A 219 -1.26 -8.01 5.45
N ILE A 220 -1.75 -8.39 6.63
CA ILE A 220 -1.17 -8.00 7.92
C ILE A 220 0.18 -8.71 8.12
N ILE A 221 0.26 -10.01 7.81
CA ILE A 221 1.52 -10.77 7.86
C ILE A 221 2.56 -10.18 6.91
N LEU A 222 2.15 -9.81 5.69
CA LEU A 222 3.05 -9.14 4.74
C LEU A 222 3.47 -7.75 5.21
N SER A 223 2.59 -7.03 5.93
CA SER A 223 2.96 -5.76 6.56
C SER A 223 4.03 -5.97 7.63
N TRP A 224 3.91 -7.03 8.43
CA TRP A 224 4.92 -7.37 9.43
C TRP A 224 6.27 -7.70 8.79
N ALA A 225 6.26 -8.50 7.72
CA ALA A 225 7.46 -8.80 6.95
C ALA A 225 8.06 -7.51 6.34
N SER A 226 7.23 -6.65 5.77
CA SER A 226 7.69 -5.37 5.20
C SER A 226 8.37 -4.50 6.25
N VAL A 227 7.81 -4.38 7.47
CA VAL A 227 8.44 -3.64 8.58
C VAL A 227 9.83 -4.20 8.89
N LEU A 228 9.94 -5.53 8.94
CA LEU A 228 11.21 -6.22 9.17
C LEU A 228 12.24 -5.91 8.07
N PHE A 229 11.86 -5.92 6.79
CA PHE A 229 12.77 -5.59 5.68
C PHE A 229 13.18 -4.11 5.69
N HIS A 230 12.23 -3.17 5.82
CA HIS A 230 12.53 -1.73 5.82
C HIS A 230 13.39 -1.31 7.02
N SER A 231 13.17 -1.92 8.19
CA SER A 231 14.03 -1.66 9.36
C SER A 231 15.46 -2.17 9.17
N ALA A 232 15.65 -3.32 8.51
CA ALA A 232 16.98 -3.82 8.14
C ALA A 232 17.67 -2.91 7.13
N HIS A 233 16.93 -2.48 6.09
CA HIS A 233 17.42 -1.58 5.07
C HIS A 233 17.89 -0.25 5.67
N LEU A 234 17.08 0.35 6.55
CA LEU A 234 17.44 1.58 7.28
C LEU A 234 18.76 1.45 8.03
N LYS A 235 19.03 0.28 8.64
CA LYS A 235 20.30 0.04 9.34
C LYS A 235 21.48 0.00 8.37
N ILE A 236 21.32 -0.70 7.24
CA ILE A 236 22.33 -0.82 6.19
C ILE A 236 22.69 0.57 5.63
N LEU A 237 21.68 1.36 5.26
CA LEU A 237 21.87 2.73 4.75
C LEU A 237 22.66 3.61 5.73
N LYS A 238 22.36 3.52 7.03
CA LYS A 238 23.09 4.28 8.05
C LYS A 238 24.55 3.83 8.17
N GLN A 239 24.83 2.53 8.05
CA GLN A 239 26.19 1.99 8.11
C GLN A 239 27.01 2.42 6.89
N GLU A 240 26.42 2.36 5.70
CA GLU A 240 27.07 2.79 4.45
C GLU A 240 27.42 4.29 4.50
N LYS A 241 26.50 5.12 4.97
CA LYS A 241 26.74 6.56 5.16
C LYS A 241 27.88 6.85 6.13
N LEU A 242 27.97 6.09 7.23
CA LEU A 242 29.06 6.21 8.20
C LEU A 242 30.42 5.79 7.61
N SER A 243 30.45 4.79 6.71
CA SER A 243 31.69 4.37 6.05
C SER A 243 32.17 5.29 4.92
N SER A 244 31.30 6.19 4.45
CA SER A 244 31.60 7.17 3.39
C SER A 244 32.12 8.52 3.91
N ILE A 245 32.17 8.69 5.23
CA ILE A 245 32.70 9.86 5.94
C ILE A 245 34.07 9.49 6.51
#